data_AF-A0A2H9P6B5-F1
#
_entry.id   AF-A0A2H9P6B5-F1
#
_cell.length_a   1.000
_cell.length_b   1.000
_cell.length_c   1.000
_cell.angle_alpha   90.00
_cell.angle_beta   90.00
_cell.angle_gamma   90.00
#
_symmetry.space_group_name_H-M   'P 1'
#
loop_
_entity.id
_entity.type
_entity.pdbx_description
1 polymer ?
#
loop_
_entity_poly.entity_id
_entity_poly.type
_entity_poly.pdbx_seq_one_letter_code
_entity_poly.pdbx_strand_id
1 'polypeptide(L)'
;MAVVHVFLGEFREFLEKHKVLSLAIAFIIGAASTKLVTALVNDIVMPIVAVLIPGGNWRASTFQVGPVNFMTGDFAGALIDFFIVALVIFFMVKFIMREDAAEKKK
;
A
#
# COMPACT_ATOMS: atom_id res chain seq x y z
N MET A 1 -30.26 -14.64 28.62
CA MET A 1 -30.58 -14.25 27.22
C MET A 1 -30.94 -12.76 27.05
N ALA A 2 -31.68 -12.13 27.99
CA ALA A 2 -32.08 -10.72 27.87
C ALA A 2 -30.92 -9.70 27.88
N VAL A 3 -29.91 -9.90 28.75
CA VAL A 3 -28.75 -9.00 28.88
C VAL A 3 -27.94 -8.89 27.57
N VAL A 4 -27.82 -10.00 26.82
CA VAL A 4 -27.09 -10.03 25.54
C VAL A 4 -27.82 -9.21 24.47
N HIS A 5 -29.15 -9.25 24.44
CA HIS A 5 -29.94 -8.48 23.48
C HIS A 5 -29.87 -6.97 23.76
N VAL A 6 -29.88 -6.56 25.04
CA VAL A 6 -29.75 -5.15 25.44
C VAL A 6 -28.38 -4.60 25.03
N PHE A 7 -27.30 -5.32 25.35
CA PHE A 7 -25.94 -4.92 24.99
C PHE A 7 -25.73 -4.80 23.47
N LEU A 8 -26.23 -5.76 22.67
CA LEU A 8 -26.12 -5.69 21.21
C LEU A 8 -26.88 -4.50 20.62
N GLY A 9 -28.01 -4.13 21.22
CA GLY A 9 -28.77 -2.92 20.87
C GLY A 9 -27.97 -1.65 21.14
N GLU A 10 -27.47 -1.49 22.37
CA GLU A 10 -26.64 -0.34 22.79
C GLU A 10 -25.36 -0.20 21.94
N PHE A 11 -24.73 -1.34 21.62
CA PHE A 11 -23.54 -1.36 20.79
C PHE A 11 -23.83 -0.94 19.35
N ARG A 12 -24.92 -1.43 18.75
CA ARG A 12 -25.33 -0.99 17.41
C ARG A 12 -25.61 0.51 17.38
N GLU A 13 -26.33 1.01 18.38
CA GLU A 13 -26.69 2.42 18.51
C GLU A 13 -25.45 3.31 18.66
N PHE A 14 -24.44 2.84 19.41
CA PHE A 14 -23.13 3.48 19.51
C PHE A 14 -22.42 3.55 18.15
N LEU A 15 -22.34 2.44 17.41
CA LEU A 15 -21.69 2.39 16.10
C LEU A 15 -22.35 3.34 15.08
N GLU A 16 -23.68 3.41 15.08
CA GLU A 16 -24.46 4.30 14.23
C GLU A 16 -24.25 5.78 14.64
N LYS A 17 -24.35 6.09 15.94
CA LYS A 17 -24.19 7.45 16.47
C LYS A 17 -22.81 8.05 16.18
N HIS A 18 -21.77 7.23 16.25
CA HIS A 18 -20.39 7.68 16.06
C HIS A 18 -19.86 7.44 14.64
N LYS A 19 -20.69 6.98 13.69
CA LYS A 19 -20.29 6.70 12.30
C LYS A 19 -19.05 5.80 12.19
N VAL A 20 -18.84 4.92 13.16
CA VAL A 20 -17.65 4.06 13.25
C VAL A 20 -17.64 3.05 12.10
N LEU A 21 -18.81 2.64 11.62
CA LEU A 21 -18.95 1.69 10.52
C LEU A 21 -18.29 2.19 9.23
N SER A 22 -18.51 3.45 8.84
CA SER A 22 -17.86 4.01 7.64
C SER A 22 -16.35 4.12 7.77
N LEU A 23 -15.86 4.45 8.98
CA LEU A 23 -14.43 4.51 9.27
C LEU A 23 -13.79 3.11 9.18
N ALA A 24 -14.45 2.10 9.75
CA ALA A 24 -14.00 0.72 9.72
C ALA A 24 -13.91 0.19 8.29
N ILE A 25 -14.93 0.46 7.46
CA ILE A 25 -14.94 0.06 6.04
C ILE A 25 -13.79 0.74 5.29
N ALA A 26 -13.61 2.04 5.46
CA ALA A 26 -12.52 2.78 4.81
C ALA A 26 -11.14 2.22 5.20
N PHE A 27 -10.94 1.88 6.47
CA PHE A 27 -9.69 1.30 6.95
C PHE A 27 -9.44 -0.10 6.37
N ILE A 28 -10.44 -0.97 6.38
CA ILE A 28 -10.33 -2.34 5.84
C ILE A 28 -10.04 -2.31 4.34
N ILE A 29 -10.76 -1.49 3.58
CA ILE A 29 -10.54 -1.33 2.15
C ILE A 29 -9.15 -0.73 1.89
N GLY A 30 -8.74 0.29 2.65
CA GLY A 30 -7.41 0.90 2.53
C GLY A 30 -6.25 -0.06 2.81
N ALA A 31 -6.40 -0.93 3.81
CA ALA A 31 -5.43 -1.98 4.11
C ALA A 31 -5.37 -3.03 2.99
N ALA A 32 -6.53 -3.47 2.49
CA ALA A 32 -6.61 -4.43 1.39
C ALA A 32 -6.05 -3.87 0.08
N SER A 33 -6.35 -2.60 -0.25
CA SER A 33 -5.84 -1.94 -1.45
C SER A 33 -4.33 -1.76 -1.40
N THR A 34 -3.79 -1.41 -0.23
CA THR A 34 -2.32 -1.32 -0.04
C THR A 34 -1.67 -2.66 -0.33
N LYS A 35 -2.21 -3.76 0.22
CA LYS A 35 -1.69 -5.11 -0.02
C LYS A 35 -1.74 -5.49 -1.51
N LEU A 36 -2.84 -5.18 -2.20
CA LEU A 36 -2.99 -5.45 -3.63
C LEU A 36 -1.95 -4.68 -4.46
N VAL A 37 -1.76 -3.39 -4.17
CA VAL A 37 -0.76 -2.56 -4.84
C VAL A 37 0.65 -3.08 -4.57
N THR A 38 0.97 -3.42 -3.32
CA THR A 38 2.28 -3.97 -2.96
C THR A 38 2.55 -5.28 -3.73
N ALA A 39 1.56 -6.16 -3.84
CA ALA A 39 1.67 -7.39 -4.63
C ALA A 39 1.90 -7.09 -6.12
N LEU A 40 1.14 -6.17 -6.71
CA LEU A 40 1.35 -5.76 -8.10
C LEU A 40 2.78 -5.25 -8.33
N VAL A 41 3.29 -4.43 -7.42
CA VAL A 41 4.64 -3.88 -7.56
C VAL A 41 5.69 -4.96 -7.38
N ASN A 42 5.62 -5.75 -6.32
CA ASN A 42 6.63 -6.76 -6.01
C ASN A 42 6.63 -7.93 -6.98
N ASP A 43 5.45 -8.35 -7.45
CA ASP A 43 5.31 -9.59 -8.21
C ASP A 43 5.33 -9.34 -9.73
N ILE A 44 4.99 -8.13 -10.19
CA ILE A 44 4.93 -7.80 -11.62
C ILE A 44 5.94 -6.71 -11.99
N VAL A 45 5.96 -5.59 -11.27
CA VAL A 45 6.81 -4.44 -11.67
C VAL A 45 8.28 -4.68 -11.33
N MET A 46 8.59 -5.18 -10.14
CA MET A 46 9.95 -5.42 -9.68
C MET A 46 10.70 -6.45 -10.54
N PRO A 47 10.11 -7.58 -10.98
CA PRO A 47 10.77 -8.48 -11.93
C PRO A 47 11.14 -7.79 -13.25
N ILE A 48 10.26 -6.94 -13.79
CA ILE A 48 10.54 -6.19 -15.03
C ILE A 48 11.68 -5.20 -14.80
N VAL A 49 11.66 -4.48 -13.68
CA VAL A 49 12.73 -3.53 -13.32
C VAL A 49 14.06 -4.26 -13.07
N ALA A 50 14.03 -5.44 -12.42
CA ALA A 50 15.22 -6.24 -12.14
C ALA A 50 15.89 -6.79 -13.41
N VAL A 51 15.11 -7.07 -14.47
CA VAL A 51 15.66 -7.42 -15.79
C VAL A 51 16.36 -6.21 -16.43
N LEU A 52 15.83 -5.00 -16.24
CA LEU A 52 16.39 -3.76 -16.80
C LEU A 52 17.60 -3.22 -16.01
N ILE A 53 17.74 -3.60 -14.74
CA ILE A 53 18.87 -3.23 -13.87
C ILE A 53 19.63 -4.51 -13.50
N PRO A 54 20.55 -5.00 -14.36
CA PRO A 54 21.31 -6.20 -14.09
C PRO A 54 22.28 -5.93 -12.94
N GLY A 55 22.19 -6.71 -11.86
CA GLY A 55 23.20 -6.73 -10.80
C GLY A 55 22.71 -6.28 -9.43
N GLY A 56 21.67 -6.92 -8.89
CA GLY A 56 21.15 -6.72 -7.52
C GLY A 56 22.18 -6.83 -6.38
N ASN A 57 23.45 -7.14 -6.66
CA ASN A 57 24.56 -7.06 -5.71
C ASN A 57 24.74 -5.68 -5.07
N TRP A 58 24.31 -4.59 -5.73
CA TRP A 58 24.42 -3.25 -5.13
C TRP A 58 23.50 -3.09 -3.91
N ARG A 59 22.38 -3.84 -3.83
CA ARG A 59 21.50 -3.83 -2.64
C ARG A 59 22.16 -4.53 -1.44
N ALA A 60 23.07 -5.48 -1.71
CA ALA A 60 23.86 -6.13 -0.66
C ALA A 60 25.09 -5.29 -0.23
N SER A 61 25.34 -4.14 -0.85
CA SER A 61 26.47 -3.28 -0.51
C SER A 61 26.38 -2.77 0.91
N THR A 62 27.38 -3.12 1.72
CA THR A 62 27.53 -2.62 3.09
C THR A 62 28.72 -1.68 3.16
N PHE A 63 28.57 -0.56 3.86
CA PHE A 63 29.67 0.33 4.22
C PHE A 63 30.07 0.07 5.68
N GLN A 64 31.29 -0.41 5.92
CA GLN A 64 31.75 -0.72 7.26
C GLN A 64 32.58 0.43 7.82
N VAL A 65 32.28 0.85 9.05
CA VAL A 65 33.11 1.81 9.80
C VAL A 65 33.40 1.20 11.17
N GLY A 66 34.61 0.68 11.34
CA GLY A 66 34.98 -0.06 12.55
C GLY A 66 34.10 -1.32 12.73
N PRO A 67 33.50 -1.55 13.91
CA PRO A 67 32.63 -2.70 14.15
C PRO A 67 31.19 -2.52 13.63
N VAL A 68 30.86 -1.38 13.02
CA VAL A 68 29.50 -1.04 12.59
C VAL A 68 29.34 -1.25 11.09
N ASN A 69 28.31 -2.02 10.71
CA ASN A 69 27.93 -2.28 9.33
C ASN A 69 26.74 -1.40 8.93
N PHE A 70 26.94 -0.46 8.01
CA PHE A 70 25.85 0.31 7.40
C PHE A 70 25.35 -0.41 6.14
N MET A 71 24.08 -0.81 6.13
CA MET A 71 23.44 -1.48 4.99
C MET A 71 22.98 -0.48 3.93
N THR A 72 23.93 0.30 3.39
CA THR A 72 23.65 1.41 2.47
C THR A 72 22.95 0.95 1.19
N GLY A 73 23.30 -0.23 0.68
CA GLY A 73 22.65 -0.85 -0.47
C GLY A 73 21.18 -1.18 -0.23
N ASP A 74 20.85 -1.71 0.94
CA ASP A 74 19.49 -2.08 1.32
C ASP A 74 18.60 -0.84 1.42
N PHE A 75 19.09 0.21 2.08
CA PHE A 75 18.38 1.47 2.19
C PHE A 75 18.14 2.14 0.82
N ALA A 76 19.16 2.17 -0.04
CA ALA A 76 19.00 2.69 -1.40
C ALA A 76 18.03 1.82 -2.23
N GLY A 77 18.02 0.50 -2.00
CA GLY A 77 17.02 -0.43 -2.51
C GLY A 77 15.60 -0.03 -2.12
N ALA A 78 15.35 0.14 -0.82
CA ALA A 78 14.07 0.55 -0.29
C ALA A 78 13.60 1.91 -0.83
N LEU A 79 14.52 2.87 -1.03
CA LEU A 79 14.20 4.15 -1.66
C LEU A 79 13.72 3.98 -3.09
N ILE A 80 14.43 3.19 -3.91
CA ILE A 80 14.04 2.93 -5.30
C ILE A 80 12.68 2.21 -5.34
N ASP A 81 12.49 1.20 -4.51
CA ASP A 81 11.24 0.44 -4.43
C ASP A 81 10.08 1.37 -4.05
N PHE A 82 10.26 2.29 -3.10
CA PHE A 82 9.29 3.32 -2.75
C PHE A 82 8.90 4.20 -3.94
N PHE A 83 9.88 4.69 -4.72
CA PHE A 83 9.60 5.51 -5.90
C PHE A 83 8.86 4.72 -6.99
N ILE A 84 9.19 3.45 -7.19
CA ILE A 84 8.50 2.56 -8.13
C ILE A 84 7.05 2.37 -7.69
N VAL A 85 6.80 2.01 -6.42
CA VAL A 85 5.45 1.85 -5.86
C VAL A 85 4.64 3.14 -6.05
N ALA A 86 5.20 4.29 -5.68
CA ALA A 86 4.55 5.58 -5.79
C ALA A 86 4.17 5.91 -7.25
N LEU A 87 5.07 5.63 -8.20
CA LEU A 87 4.83 5.83 -9.63
C LEU A 87 3.73 4.89 -10.15
N VAL A 88 3.74 3.62 -9.75
CA VAL A 88 2.71 2.65 -10.13
C VAL A 88 1.34 3.04 -9.60
N ILE A 89 1.24 3.44 -8.32
CA ILE A 89 0.00 3.96 -7.73
C ILE A 89 -0.49 5.18 -8.50
N PHE A 90 0.40 6.11 -8.80
CA PHE A 90 0.06 7.32 -9.56
C PHE A 90 -0.52 6.96 -10.94
N PHE A 91 0.10 6.05 -11.67
CA PHE A 91 -0.42 5.60 -12.97
C PHE A 91 -1.75 4.86 -12.84
N MET A 92 -1.93 4.02 -11.84
CA MET A 92 -3.17 3.28 -11.59
C MET A 92 -4.33 4.25 -11.30
N VAL A 93 -4.13 5.19 -10.37
CA VAL A 93 -5.13 6.22 -10.05
C VAL A 93 -5.43 7.08 -11.27
N LYS A 94 -4.40 7.50 -12.02
CA LYS A 94 -4.56 8.28 -13.24
C LYS A 94 -5.32 7.53 -14.33
N PHE A 95 -5.19 6.21 -14.41
CA PHE A 95 -5.93 5.38 -15.36
C PHE A 95 -7.41 5.32 -14.99
N ILE A 96 -7.72 5.09 -13.71
CA ILE A 96 -9.10 5.05 -13.20
C ILE A 96 -9.77 6.43 -13.36
N MET A 97 -9.13 7.51 -12.91
CA MET A 97 -9.70 8.87 -12.99
C MET A 97 -9.79 9.42 -14.43
N ARG A 98 -9.15 8.77 -15.42
CA ARG A 98 -9.26 9.16 -16.84
C ARG A 98 -10.60 8.77 -17.46
N GLU A 99 -11.26 7.73 -16.94
CA GLU A 99 -12.53 7.23 -17.50
C GLU A 99 -13.68 8.21 -17.21
N ASP A 100 -13.71 8.82 -16.02
CA ASP A 100 -14.70 9.84 -15.63
C ASP A 100 -14.64 11.12 -16.49
N ALA A 101 -13.47 11.44 -17.06
CA ALA A 101 -13.27 12.60 -17.92
C ALA A 101 -13.67 12.32 -19.38
N ALA A 102 -13.68 11.05 -19.81
CA ALA A 102 -14.06 10.64 -21.15
C ALA A 102 -15.58 10.54 -21.32
N GLU A 103 -16.31 10.17 -20.27
CA GLU A 103 -17.78 10.10 -20.30
C GLU A 103 -18.45 11.47 -20.41
N LYS A 104 -17.88 12.53 -19.81
CA LYS A 104 -18.44 13.89 -19.89
C LYS A 104 -18.33 14.56 -21.28
N LYS A 105 -17.74 13.87 -22.26
CA LYS A 105 -17.59 14.35 -23.64
C LYS A 105 -18.44 13.58 -24.66
N LYS A 106 -19.26 12.62 -24.23
CA LYS A 106 -20.33 12.02 -25.04
C LYS A 106 -21.68 12.57 -24.62
#